data_AF-A0A661DDQ1-F1
#
_entry.id   AF-A0A661DDQ1-F1
#
_cell.length_a   1.000
_cell.length_b   1.000
_cell.length_c   1.000
_cell.angle_alpha   90.00
_cell.angle_beta   90.00
_cell.angle_gamma   90.00
#
_symmetry.space_group_name_H-M   'P 1'
#
loop_
_entity.id
_entity.type
_entity.pdbx_description
1 polymer ?
#
loop_
_entity_poly.entity_id
_entity_poly.type
_entity_poly.pdbx_seq_one_letter_code
_entity_poly.pdbx_strand_id
1 'polypeptide(L)'
;MRIDAVKIHATCLDERSYKVLSLFFQKYCHGRCEMAAEDQAEVFLVNMDSPDSEQHYVRLLKHHKNIPMILMALKPRETGEHYFLRKPMIADRLLDIID
;
A
#
# COMPACT_ATOMS: atom_id res chain seq x y z
N MET A 1 -20.04 -0.25 15.83
CA MET A 1 -18.65 0.25 15.91
C MET A 1 -18.30 0.84 14.56
N ARG A 2 -17.89 2.10 14.52
CA ARG A 2 -17.31 2.68 13.30
C ARG A 2 -15.88 2.16 13.26
N ILE A 3 -15.57 1.30 12.30
CA ILE A 3 -14.18 0.92 12.03
C ILE A 3 -13.60 2.12 11.29
N ASP A 4 -12.61 2.78 11.88
CA ASP A 4 -11.92 3.89 11.23
C ASP A 4 -11.16 3.37 10.00
N ALA A 5 -11.02 4.22 8.98
CA ALA A 5 -10.34 3.86 7.74
C ALA A 5 -8.86 3.60 8.03
N VAL A 6 -8.30 2.54 7.45
CA VAL A 6 -6.86 2.23 7.60
C VAL A 6 -6.04 3.24 6.82
N LYS A 7 -5.11 3.88 7.52
CA LYS A 7 -4.20 4.89 6.97
C LYS A 7 -3.06 4.25 6.19
N ILE A 8 -3.12 4.38 4.87
CA ILE A 8 -2.13 3.80 3.96
C ILE A 8 -1.22 4.89 3.44
N HIS A 9 0.09 4.75 3.70
CA HIS A 9 1.09 5.51 2.96
C HIS A 9 1.52 4.74 1.72
N ALA A 10 1.10 5.22 0.55
CA ALA A 10 1.50 4.66 -0.73
C ALA A 10 2.76 5.35 -1.26
N THR A 11 3.78 4.58 -1.61
CA THR A 11 5.06 5.11 -2.09
C THR A 11 5.47 4.50 -3.43
N CYS A 12 6.47 5.12 -4.08
CA CYS A 12 6.97 4.75 -5.40
C CYS A 12 5.91 4.86 -6.51
N LEU A 13 4.97 5.79 -6.36
CA LEU A 13 3.96 6.13 -7.36
C LEU A 13 4.23 7.52 -7.92
N ASP A 14 3.98 7.70 -9.21
CA ASP A 14 3.85 9.05 -9.77
C ASP A 14 2.56 9.73 -9.28
N GLU A 15 2.47 11.05 -9.46
CA GLU A 15 1.33 11.84 -9.00
C GLU A 15 -0.01 11.33 -9.57
N ARG A 16 0.01 10.87 -10.82
CA ARG A 16 -1.17 10.33 -11.49
C ARG A 16 -1.65 9.04 -10.81
N SER A 17 -0.75 8.09 -10.60
CA SER A 17 -1.04 6.80 -10.00
C SER A 17 -1.48 6.96 -8.55
N TYR A 18 -0.88 7.90 -7.82
CA TYR A 18 -1.31 8.26 -6.47
C TYR A 18 -2.77 8.77 -6.45
N LYS A 19 -3.14 9.67 -7.38
CA LYS A 19 -4.52 10.17 -7.49
C LYS A 19 -5.51 9.05 -7.86
N VAL A 20 -5.14 8.18 -8.79
CA VAL A 20 -5.96 7.01 -9.17
C VAL A 20 -6.16 6.08 -7.97
N LEU A 21 -5.12 5.83 -7.18
CA LEU A 21 -5.21 5.00 -5.99
C LEU A 21 -6.11 5.61 -4.92
N SER A 22 -5.99 6.92 -4.69
CA SER A 22 -6.88 7.65 -3.77
C SER A 22 -8.35 7.53 -4.18
N LEU A 23 -8.65 7.71 -5.47
CA LEU A 23 -9.99 7.50 -6.02
C LEU A 23 -10.44 6.04 -5.86
N PHE A 24 -9.53 5.09 -6.03
CA PHE A 24 -9.83 3.67 -5.86
C PHE A 24 -10.24 3.34 -4.43
N PHE A 25 -9.52 3.86 -3.42
CA PHE A 25 -9.89 3.69 -2.01
C PHE A 25 -11.28 4.26 -1.69
N GLN A 26 -11.57 5.45 -2.20
CA GLN A 26 -12.87 6.10 -1.99
C GLN A 26 -14.02 5.35 -2.67
N LYS A 27 -13.82 4.89 -3.91
CA LYS A 27 -14.89 4.33 -4.75
C LYS A 27 -15.12 2.84 -4.51
N TYR A 28 -14.07 2.06 -4.32
CA TYR A 28 -14.13 0.60 -4.36
C TYR A 28 -13.78 -0.05 -3.02
N CYS A 29 -13.01 0.61 -2.15
CA CYS A 29 -12.73 0.10 -0.80
C CYS A 29 -13.74 0.62 0.24
N HIS A 30 -14.85 1.23 -0.20
CA HIS A 30 -15.94 1.71 0.66
C HIS A 30 -15.49 2.62 1.82
N GLY A 31 -14.41 3.39 1.62
CA GLY A 31 -13.85 4.27 2.65
C GLY A 31 -13.16 3.54 3.81
N ARG A 32 -12.81 2.26 3.64
CA ARG A 32 -12.04 1.48 4.62
C ARG A 32 -10.53 1.71 4.54
N CYS A 33 -10.09 2.41 3.50
CA CYS A 33 -8.71 2.80 3.26
C CYS A 33 -8.67 4.30 3.00
N GLU A 34 -7.67 4.99 3.53
CA GLU A 34 -7.39 6.38 3.18
C GLU A 34 -5.89 6.61 2.95
N MET A 35 -5.57 7.58 2.10
CA MET A 35 -4.18 7.96 1.89
C MET A 35 -3.67 8.75 3.09
N ALA A 36 -2.48 8.43 3.59
CA ALA A 36 -1.86 9.10 4.73
C ALA A 36 -0.42 9.55 4.44
N ALA A 37 0.02 10.53 5.23
CA ALA A 37 1.44 10.87 5.33
C ALA A 37 2.21 9.69 5.96
N GLU A 38 3.53 9.63 5.70
CA GLU A 38 4.37 8.51 6.14
C GLU A 38 4.36 8.33 7.66
N ASP A 39 4.37 9.42 8.42
CA ASP A 39 4.38 9.44 9.88
C ASP A 39 3.02 9.09 10.52
N GLN A 40 1.96 9.05 9.70
CA GLN A 40 0.60 8.72 10.12
C GLN A 40 0.17 7.35 9.59
N ALA A 41 1.05 6.64 8.89
CA ALA A 41 0.74 5.39 8.23
C ALA A 41 0.56 4.24 9.24
N GLU A 42 -0.51 3.49 9.05
CA GLU A 42 -0.73 2.20 9.71
C GLU A 42 -0.26 1.04 8.82
N VAL A 43 -0.22 1.26 7.51
CA VAL A 43 0.24 0.30 6.50
C VAL A 43 1.03 1.03 5.41
N PHE A 44 2.14 0.44 4.96
CA PHE A 44 2.82 0.87 3.75
C PHE A 44 2.34 0.09 2.53
N LEU A 45 2.03 0.80 1.45
CA LEU A 45 1.73 0.20 0.16
C LEU A 45 2.81 0.60 -0.84
N VAL A 46 3.70 -0.33 -1.18
CA VAL A 46 4.93 -0.03 -1.93
C VAL A 46 4.79 -0.51 -3.37
N ASN A 47 4.88 0.42 -4.33
CA ASN A 47 4.96 0.06 -5.73
C ASN A 47 6.35 -0.45 -6.12
N MET A 48 6.47 -1.76 -6.27
CA MET A 48 7.73 -2.43 -6.61
C MET A 48 8.07 -2.45 -8.10
N ASP A 49 7.21 -1.90 -8.98
CA ASP A 49 7.53 -1.75 -10.40
C ASP A 49 8.29 -0.44 -10.71
N SER A 50 8.48 0.42 -9.71
CA SER A 50 9.25 1.68 -9.86
C SER A 50 10.76 1.42 -9.82
N PRO A 51 11.58 2.13 -10.62
CA PRO A 51 13.04 1.99 -10.62
C PRO A 51 13.69 2.06 -9.22
N ASP A 52 13.20 2.95 -8.36
CA ASP A 52 13.79 3.21 -7.03
C ASP A 52 13.12 2.42 -5.90
N SER A 53 12.24 1.49 -6.23
CA SER A 53 11.39 0.81 -5.24
C SER A 53 12.17 0.01 -4.19
N GLU A 54 13.27 -0.64 -4.59
CA GLU A 54 14.14 -1.38 -3.66
C GLU A 54 14.78 -0.47 -2.62
N GLN A 55 15.27 0.70 -3.03
CA GLN A 55 15.87 1.66 -2.11
C GLN A 55 14.82 2.18 -1.11
N HIS A 56 13.62 2.48 -1.59
CA HIS A 56 12.51 2.92 -0.75
C HIS A 56 12.06 1.82 0.22
N TYR A 57 11.94 0.58 -0.24
CA TYR A 57 11.58 -0.57 0.58
C TYR A 57 12.59 -0.80 1.72
N VAL A 58 13.89 -0.82 1.40
CA VAL A 58 14.95 -0.94 2.42
C VAL A 58 14.94 0.22 3.41
N ARG A 59 14.66 1.46 2.95
CA ARG A 59 14.51 2.62 3.84
C ARG A 59 13.33 2.41 4.80
N LEU A 60 12.16 2.02 4.29
CA LEU A 60 10.98 1.79 5.11
C LEU A 60 11.23 0.70 6.16
N LEU A 61 11.88 -0.42 5.79
CA LEU A 61 12.24 -1.47 6.74
C LEU A 61 13.16 -0.98 7.87
N LYS A 62 14.10 -0.09 7.56
CA LYS A 62 15.03 0.45 8.56
C LYS A 62 14.35 1.39 9.54
N HIS A 63 13.44 2.23 9.05
CA HIS A 63 12.81 3.29 9.85
C HIS A 63 11.50 2.86 10.51
N HIS A 64 10.81 1.86 9.97
CA HIS A 64 9.45 1.47 10.36
C HIS A 64 9.31 -0.05 10.53
N LYS A 65 10.09 -0.62 11.46
CA LYS A 65 10.19 -2.09 11.64
C LYS A 65 8.87 -2.80 11.95
N ASN A 66 7.90 -2.11 12.55
CA ASN A 66 6.67 -2.71 13.06
C ASN A 66 5.43 -2.33 12.24
N ILE A 67 5.60 -1.58 11.16
CA ILE A 67 4.47 -1.18 10.30
C ILE A 67 4.36 -2.22 9.17
N PRO A 68 3.22 -2.90 9.01
CA PRO A 68 3.02 -3.87 7.95
C PRO A 68 3.19 -3.23 6.57
N MET A 69 3.69 -4.02 5.62
CA MET A 69 3.88 -3.60 4.24
C MET A 69 3.10 -4.51 3.30
N ILE A 70 2.51 -3.88 2.28
CA ILE A 70 1.90 -4.52 1.13
C ILE A 70 2.75 -4.16 -0.08
N LEU A 71 3.39 -5.15 -0.68
CA LEU A 71 4.20 -4.98 -1.87
C LEU A 71 3.32 -5.17 -3.10
N MET A 72 3.16 -4.14 -3.94
CA MET A 72 2.42 -4.23 -5.19
C MET A 72 3.37 -4.35 -6.39
N ALA A 73 3.08 -5.26 -7.32
CA ALA A 73 3.86 -5.42 -8.55
C ALA A 73 3.03 -6.11 -9.66
N LEU A 74 3.48 -5.98 -10.92
CA LEU A 74 2.92 -6.74 -12.04
C LEU A 74 3.30 -8.23 -11.97
N LYS A 75 4.54 -8.51 -11.58
CA LYS A 75 5.10 -9.87 -11.45
C LYS A 75 5.10 -10.31 -9.99
N PRO A 76 4.80 -11.60 -9.71
CA PRO A 76 4.97 -12.15 -8.36
C PRO A 76 6.38 -11.92 -7.81
N ARG A 77 6.48 -11.69 -6.51
CA ARG A 77 7.74 -11.52 -5.79
C ARG A 77 7.70 -12.30 -4.48
N GLU A 78 8.86 -12.72 -4.01
CA GLU A 78 9.00 -13.20 -2.64
C GLU A 78 8.88 -11.99 -1.70
N THR A 79 7.96 -12.07 -0.75
CA THR A 79 7.64 -10.94 0.15
C THR A 79 8.02 -11.19 1.59
N GLY A 80 8.56 -12.38 1.92
CA GLY A 80 8.91 -12.75 3.29
C GLY A 80 7.68 -12.68 4.21
N GLU A 81 7.74 -11.82 5.21
CA GLU A 81 6.65 -11.56 6.17
C GLU A 81 5.64 -10.51 5.68
N HIS A 82 5.85 -9.92 4.50
CA HIS A 82 4.99 -8.88 3.94
C HIS A 82 3.90 -9.46 3.04
N TYR A 83 2.82 -8.69 2.88
CA TYR A 83 1.75 -9.05 1.96
C TYR A 83 2.11 -8.70 0.52
N PHE A 84 1.58 -9.47 -0.42
CA PHE A 84 1.73 -9.21 -1.85
C PHE A 84 0.40 -8.89 -2.49
N LEU A 85 0.33 -7.78 -3.23
CA LEU A 85 -0.84 -7.41 -4.02
C LEU A 85 -0.49 -7.30 -5.51
N ARG A 86 -0.89 -8.29 -6.30
CA ARG A 86 -0.65 -8.28 -7.75
C ARG A 86 -1.46 -7.18 -8.43
N LYS A 87 -0.84 -6.47 -9.38
CA LYS A 87 -1.55 -5.56 -10.29
C LYS A 87 -2.24 -6.32 -11.45
N PRO A 88 -3.42 -5.87 -11.92
CA PRO A 88 -4.17 -4.69 -11.48
C PRO A 88 -4.79 -4.89 -10.09
N MET A 89 -4.92 -3.80 -9.34
CA MET A 89 -5.52 -3.84 -8.00
C MET A 89 -7.01 -4.16 -8.07
N ILE A 90 -7.44 -5.10 -7.24
CA ILE A 90 -8.84 -5.49 -7.04
C ILE A 90 -9.19 -5.19 -5.59
N ALA A 91 -10.30 -4.48 -5.34
CA ALA A 91 -10.64 -3.98 -4.02
C ALA A 91 -10.76 -5.10 -2.99
N ASP A 92 -11.50 -6.16 -3.32
CA ASP A 92 -11.68 -7.32 -2.44
C ASP A 92 -10.34 -7.92 -2.00
N ARG A 93 -9.35 -8.00 -2.90
CA ARG A 93 -8.01 -8.52 -2.58
C ARG A 93 -7.23 -7.63 -1.62
N LEU A 94 -7.41 -6.33 -1.70
CA LEU A 94 -6.80 -5.40 -0.76
C LEU A 94 -7.51 -5.47 0.58
N LEU A 95 -8.84 -5.56 0.58
CA LEU A 95 -9.65 -5.67 1.80
C LEU A 95 -9.36 -6.98 2.55
N ASP A 96 -9.19 -8.10 1.85
CA ASP A 96 -8.76 -9.39 2.42
C ASP A 96 -7.41 -9.31 3.18
N ILE A 97 -6.55 -8.35 2.82
CA ILE A 97 -5.24 -8.14 3.47
C ILE A 97 -5.35 -7.19 4.67
N ILE A 98 -6.29 -6.25 4.62
CA ILE A 98 -6.41 -5.18 5.62
C ILE A 98 -7.35 -5.56 6.77
N ASP A 99 -8.30 -6.47 6.52
CA ASP A 99 -9.28 -6.98 7.50
C ASP A 99 -8.71 -8.04 8.44
#